data_AF-A0A950AG67-F1
#
_entry.id   AF-A0A950AG67-F1
#
_cell.length_a   1.000
_cell.length_b   1.000
_cell.length_c   1.000
_cell.angle_alpha   90.00
_cell.angle_beta   90.00
_cell.angle_gamma   90.00
#
_symmetry.space_group_name_H-M   'P 1'
#
loop_
_entity.id
_entity.type
_entity.pdbx_description
1 polymer ?
#
loop_
_entity_poly.entity_id
_entity_poly.type
_entity_poly.pdbx_seq_one_letter_code
_entity_poly.pdbx_strand_id
1 'polypeptide(L)'
;MSDALLARIATLQGEVAALKAEAKGHRLKARRRREEQADLARQLEGARGELRRLAAERDDLTARLDADPGEWRERYEAAARDLRGLKHAAHWAQVIGGDLAEKVPVAKVWEQVGYQPGDELPDPDQIRQWATAARDAAPYLFRPRGAGEPPAGPDAGLGGPQPPDAPPTPPTQYQVGVFDGGGRGRRDVGTDRLVVTRSQMQDPGFMLRHTRALAAASAAGTLTIRDE
;
A
#
# COMPACT_ATOMS: atom_id res chain seq x y z
N MET A 1 2.23 -23.51 -84.38
CA MET A 1 2.05 -22.46 -83.35
C MET A 1 3.40 -21.80 -83.15
N SER A 2 3.48 -20.46 -83.19
CA SER A 2 4.76 -19.76 -83.03
C SER A 2 5.14 -19.65 -81.55
N ASP A 3 6.43 -19.78 -81.24
CA ASP A 3 6.98 -19.70 -79.87
C ASP A 3 6.63 -18.37 -79.16
N ALA A 4 6.45 -17.30 -79.92
CA ALA A 4 6.01 -16.01 -79.41
C ALA A 4 4.62 -16.06 -78.74
N LEU A 5 3.69 -16.86 -79.27
CA LEU A 5 2.36 -17.01 -78.67
C LEU A 5 2.43 -17.82 -77.37
N LEU A 6 3.27 -18.85 -77.31
CA LEU A 6 3.48 -19.66 -76.10
C LEU A 6 4.12 -18.82 -74.98
N ALA A 7 5.13 -18.01 -75.31
CA ALA A 7 5.74 -17.07 -74.36
C ALA A 7 4.72 -16.07 -73.81
N ARG A 8 3.86 -15.51 -74.68
CA ARG A 8 2.82 -14.55 -74.27
C ARG A 8 1.77 -15.19 -73.35
N ILE A 9 1.36 -16.43 -73.64
CA ILE A 9 0.42 -17.18 -72.80
C ILE A 9 1.02 -17.41 -71.40
N ALA A 10 2.31 -17.80 -71.32
CA ALA A 10 2.98 -17.99 -70.03
C ALA A 10 3.05 -16.69 -69.22
N THR A 11 3.37 -15.56 -69.85
CA THR A 11 3.37 -14.24 -69.18
C THR A 11 1.98 -13.89 -68.64
N LEU A 12 0.93 -14.03 -69.45
CA LEU A 12 -0.45 -13.74 -69.05
C LEU A 12 -0.93 -14.67 -67.92
N GLN A 13 -0.53 -15.94 -67.93
CA GLN A 13 -0.82 -16.87 -66.84
C GLN A 13 -0.17 -16.43 -65.53
N GLY A 14 1.08 -15.92 -65.59
CA GLY A 14 1.77 -15.33 -64.44
C GLY A 14 1.06 -14.08 -63.90
N GLU A 15 0.67 -13.17 -64.78
CA GLU A 15 -0.07 -11.94 -64.42
C GLU A 15 -1.43 -12.28 -63.78
N VAL A 16 -2.18 -13.24 -64.33
CA VAL A 16 -3.45 -13.69 -63.75
C VAL A 16 -3.25 -14.33 -62.38
N ALA A 17 -2.18 -15.10 -62.19
CA ALA A 17 -1.85 -15.68 -60.89
C ALA A 17 -1.51 -14.58 -59.85
N ALA A 18 -0.71 -13.58 -60.25
CA ALA A 18 -0.37 -12.44 -59.41
C ALA A 18 -1.62 -11.63 -59.01
N LEU A 19 -2.48 -11.28 -59.97
CA LEU A 19 -3.72 -10.55 -59.71
C LEU A 19 -4.68 -11.32 -58.79
N LYS A 20 -4.77 -12.65 -58.95
CA LYS A 20 -5.57 -13.50 -58.04
C LYS A 20 -5.01 -13.47 -56.61
N ALA A 21 -3.69 -13.49 -56.46
CA ALA A 21 -3.04 -13.40 -55.16
C ALA A 21 -3.27 -12.03 -54.49
N GLU A 22 -3.14 -10.95 -55.25
CA GLU A 22 -3.42 -9.59 -54.77
C GLU A 22 -4.89 -9.42 -54.36
N ALA A 23 -5.84 -9.85 -55.19
CA ALA A 23 -7.27 -9.79 -54.88
C ALA A 23 -7.62 -10.57 -53.60
N LYS A 24 -6.99 -11.74 -53.40
CA LYS A 24 -7.12 -12.51 -52.15
C LYS A 24 -6.55 -11.73 -50.96
N GLY A 25 -5.39 -11.11 -51.13
CA GLY A 25 -4.76 -10.25 -50.12
C GLY A 25 -5.64 -9.08 -49.70
N HIS A 26 -6.23 -8.37 -50.67
CA HIS A 26 -7.16 -7.26 -50.40
C HIS A 26 -8.42 -7.72 -49.66
N ARG A 27 -9.00 -8.87 -50.04
CA ARG A 27 -10.16 -9.44 -49.35
C ARG A 27 -9.86 -9.77 -47.88
N LEU A 28 -8.68 -10.35 -47.61
CA LEU A 28 -8.25 -10.65 -46.24
C LEU A 28 -8.03 -9.38 -45.41
N LYS A 29 -7.38 -8.37 -45.99
CA LYS A 29 -7.19 -7.05 -45.33
C LYS A 29 -8.53 -6.37 -45.04
N ALA A 30 -9.46 -6.40 -45.99
CA ALA A 30 -10.79 -5.82 -45.81
C ALA A 30 -11.58 -6.54 -44.71
N ARG A 31 -11.47 -7.87 -44.63
CA ARG A 31 -12.08 -8.66 -43.56
C ARG A 31 -11.50 -8.29 -42.18
N ARG A 32 -10.17 -8.25 -42.04
CA ARG A 32 -9.51 -7.87 -40.78
C ARG A 32 -9.94 -6.48 -40.31
N ARG A 33 -9.97 -5.49 -41.22
CA ARG A 33 -10.44 -4.14 -40.90
C ARG A 33 -11.88 -4.10 -40.39
N ARG A 34 -12.77 -4.94 -40.94
CA ARG A 34 -14.16 -5.03 -40.47
C ARG A 34 -14.24 -5.66 -39.07
N GLU A 35 -13.44 -6.69 -38.81
CA GLU A 35 -13.33 -7.32 -37.48
C GLU A 35 -12.81 -6.29 -36.44
N GLU A 36 -11.73 -5.57 -36.77
CA GLU A 36 -11.18 -4.49 -35.93
C GLU A 36 -12.20 -3.38 -35.68
N GLN A 37 -12.93 -2.93 -36.71
CA GLN A 37 -13.99 -1.93 -36.56
C GLN A 37 -15.13 -2.41 -35.65
N ALA A 38 -15.51 -3.68 -35.76
CA ALA A 38 -16.55 -4.27 -34.91
C ALA A 38 -16.10 -4.42 -33.44
N ASP A 39 -14.81 -4.71 -33.21
CA ASP A 39 -14.22 -4.75 -31.87
C ASP A 39 -14.17 -3.35 -31.25
N LEU A 40 -13.70 -2.34 -31.99
CA LEU A 40 -13.67 -0.95 -31.54
C LEU A 40 -15.08 -0.42 -31.23
N ALA A 41 -16.07 -0.74 -32.07
CA ALA A 41 -17.46 -0.34 -31.81
C ALA A 41 -18.00 -0.96 -30.51
N ARG A 42 -17.67 -2.23 -30.23
CA ARG A 42 -18.04 -2.89 -28.96
C ARG A 42 -17.36 -2.25 -27.75
N GLN A 43 -16.06 -1.93 -27.86
CA GLN A 43 -15.33 -1.25 -26.79
C GLN A 43 -15.89 0.14 -26.50
N LEU A 44 -16.21 0.91 -27.55
CA LEU A 44 -16.82 2.22 -27.39
C LEU A 44 -18.18 2.15 -26.70
N GLU A 45 -19.01 1.16 -27.04
CA GLU A 45 -20.30 1.00 -26.38
C GLU A 45 -20.16 0.57 -24.92
N GLY A 46 -19.19 -0.32 -24.61
CA GLY A 46 -18.82 -0.66 -23.24
C GLY A 46 -18.40 0.56 -22.42
N ALA A 47 -17.48 1.36 -22.96
CA ALA A 47 -17.01 2.58 -22.32
C ALA A 47 -18.14 3.61 -22.11
N ARG A 48 -19.08 3.74 -23.05
CA ARG A 48 -20.27 4.58 -22.88
C ARG A 48 -21.18 4.07 -21.76
N GLY A 49 -21.33 2.75 -21.64
CA GLY A 49 -22.06 2.13 -20.53
C GLY A 49 -21.43 2.46 -19.17
N GLU A 50 -20.11 2.32 -19.07
CA GLU A 50 -19.35 2.69 -17.86
C GLU A 50 -19.49 4.17 -17.51
N LEU A 51 -19.38 5.06 -18.51
CA LEU A 51 -19.58 6.50 -18.29
C LEU A 51 -20.98 6.83 -17.75
N ARG A 52 -22.03 6.19 -18.28
CA ARG A 52 -23.40 6.37 -17.77
C ARG A 52 -23.53 5.89 -16.33
N ARG A 53 -22.93 4.74 -16.02
CA ARG A 53 -22.92 4.19 -14.65
C ARG A 53 -22.21 5.14 -13.69
N LEU A 54 -21.02 5.60 -14.03
CA LEU A 54 -20.26 6.55 -13.21
C LEU A 54 -20.98 7.89 -13.04
N ALA A 55 -21.67 8.37 -14.09
CA ALA A 55 -22.51 9.56 -13.98
C ALA A 55 -23.66 9.35 -12.98
N ALA A 56 -24.33 8.20 -13.02
CA ALA A 56 -25.39 7.87 -12.06
C ALA A 56 -24.85 7.74 -10.62
N GLU A 57 -23.68 7.13 -10.43
CA GLU A 57 -23.03 7.04 -9.11
C GLU A 57 -22.66 8.43 -8.58
N ARG A 58 -22.13 9.31 -9.44
CA ARG A 58 -21.86 10.71 -9.08
C ARG A 58 -23.14 11.44 -8.68
N ASP A 59 -24.21 11.30 -9.46
CA ASP A 59 -25.46 12.00 -9.22
C ASP A 59 -26.12 11.50 -7.91
N ASP A 60 -26.04 10.19 -7.62
CA ASP A 60 -26.50 9.61 -6.34
C ASP A 60 -25.68 10.15 -5.16
N LEU A 61 -24.35 10.18 -5.25
CA LEU A 61 -23.50 10.76 -4.20
C LEU A 61 -23.78 12.25 -4.00
N THR A 62 -24.00 12.99 -5.08
CA THR A 62 -24.35 14.42 -5.03
C THR A 62 -25.70 14.61 -4.35
N ALA A 63 -26.71 13.82 -4.72
CA ALA A 63 -28.02 13.86 -4.09
C ALA A 63 -27.95 13.52 -2.59
N ARG A 64 -27.13 12.54 -2.19
CA ARG A 64 -26.89 12.22 -0.77
C ARG A 64 -26.16 13.32 -0.01
N LEU A 65 -25.25 14.04 -0.66
CA LEU A 65 -24.56 15.19 -0.08
C LEU A 65 -25.51 16.39 0.07
N ASP A 66 -26.37 16.62 -0.92
CA ASP A 66 -27.34 17.72 -0.94
C ASP A 66 -28.51 17.47 0.02
N ALA A 67 -28.92 16.21 0.21
CA ALA A 67 -29.99 15.84 1.13
C ALA A 67 -29.61 16.16 2.58
N ASP A 68 -28.40 15.79 3.01
CA ASP A 68 -27.96 15.91 4.40
C ASP A 68 -26.52 16.44 4.51
N PRO A 69 -26.26 17.70 4.12
CA PRO A 69 -24.92 18.29 4.18
C PRO A 69 -24.40 18.39 5.62
N GLY A 70 -25.30 18.46 6.61
CA GLY A 70 -24.96 18.43 8.04
C GLY A 70 -24.43 17.08 8.48
N GLU A 71 -25.09 15.98 8.09
CA GLU A 71 -24.68 14.62 8.45
C GLU A 71 -23.28 14.30 7.90
N TRP A 72 -22.98 14.70 6.67
CA TRP A 72 -21.66 14.49 6.08
C TRP A 72 -20.57 15.32 6.73
N ARG A 73 -20.87 16.57 7.12
CA ARG A 73 -19.94 17.40 7.89
C ARG A 73 -19.67 16.80 9.27
N GLU A 74 -20.70 16.35 9.97
CA GLU A 74 -20.57 15.70 11.27
C GLU A 74 -19.75 14.41 11.18
N ARG A 75 -19.99 13.57 10.15
CA ARG A 75 -19.18 12.37 9.89
C ARG A 75 -17.74 12.70 9.58
N TYR A 76 -17.49 13.71 8.77
CA TYR A 76 -16.13 14.16 8.45
C TYR A 76 -15.42 14.69 9.69
N GLU A 77 -16.08 15.52 10.50
CA GLU A 77 -15.52 16.04 11.74
C GLU A 77 -15.26 14.94 12.77
N ALA A 78 -16.15 13.94 12.86
CA ALA A 78 -15.94 12.76 13.70
C ALA A 78 -14.72 11.96 13.23
N ALA A 79 -14.61 11.67 11.93
CA ALA A 79 -13.43 10.99 11.39
C ALA A 79 -12.13 11.79 11.59
N ALA A 80 -12.19 13.12 11.46
CA ALA A 80 -11.05 13.99 11.73
C ALA A 80 -10.66 13.97 13.22
N ARG A 81 -11.64 13.95 14.14
CA ARG A 81 -11.39 13.77 15.59
C ARG A 81 -10.72 12.42 15.88
N ASP A 82 -11.20 11.35 15.26
CA ASP A 82 -10.62 10.01 15.44
C ASP A 82 -9.18 9.95 14.93
N LEU A 83 -8.90 10.53 13.76
CA LEU A 83 -7.54 10.62 13.22
C LEU A 83 -6.61 11.45 14.10
N ARG A 84 -7.08 12.59 14.65
CA ARG A 84 -6.31 13.36 15.64
C ARG A 84 -6.02 12.51 16.88
N GLY A 85 -7.02 11.82 17.41
CA GLY A 85 -6.85 10.88 18.51
C GLY A 85 -5.77 9.83 18.22
N LEU A 86 -5.80 9.18 17.06
CA LEU A 86 -4.79 8.17 16.69
C LEU A 86 -3.38 8.77 16.57
N LYS A 87 -3.25 9.94 15.94
CA LYS A 87 -1.98 10.64 15.78
C LYS A 87 -1.38 11.02 17.14
N HIS A 88 -2.19 11.56 18.04
CA HIS A 88 -1.76 11.91 19.39
C HIS A 88 -1.40 10.67 20.19
N ALA A 89 -2.17 9.59 20.08
CA ALA A 89 -1.90 8.34 20.77
C ALA A 89 -0.56 7.73 20.33
N ALA A 90 -0.27 7.76 19.02
CA ALA A 90 1.01 7.32 18.48
C ALA A 90 2.18 8.18 18.99
N HIS A 91 2.02 9.51 18.99
CA HIS A 91 3.03 10.45 19.49
C HIS A 91 3.33 10.24 20.98
N TRP A 92 2.29 10.08 21.79
CA TRP A 92 2.43 9.76 23.22
C TRP A 92 3.07 8.39 23.44
N ALA A 93 2.69 7.36 22.67
CA ALA A 93 3.30 6.04 22.76
C ALA A 93 4.81 6.07 22.41
N GLN A 94 5.20 6.90 21.43
CA GLN A 94 6.61 7.09 21.08
C GLN A 94 7.40 7.75 22.21
N VAL A 95 6.81 8.71 22.92
CA VAL A 95 7.49 9.46 23.99
C VAL A 95 7.53 8.69 25.31
N ILE A 96 6.43 8.02 25.67
CA ILE A 96 6.33 7.23 26.91
C ILE A 96 7.02 5.87 26.76
N GLY A 97 7.24 5.40 25.52
CA GLY A 97 7.93 4.15 25.26
C GLY A 97 7.24 2.94 25.93
N GLY A 98 8.00 1.86 26.11
CA GLY A 98 7.50 0.62 26.72
C GLY A 98 7.09 0.70 28.19
N ASP A 99 6.96 1.91 28.77
CA ASP A 99 6.61 2.15 30.17
C ASP A 99 5.15 1.82 30.50
N LEU A 100 4.27 1.75 29.50
CA LEU A 100 2.87 1.37 29.71
C LEU A 100 2.75 -0.11 30.04
N ALA A 101 1.87 -0.43 31.00
CA ALA A 101 1.51 -1.80 31.32
C ALA A 101 0.93 -2.51 30.08
N GLU A 102 1.09 -3.84 30.02
CA GLU A 102 0.66 -4.62 28.87
C GLU A 102 -0.84 -4.39 28.59
N LYS A 103 -1.17 -4.10 27.32
CA LYS A 103 -2.55 -3.85 26.84
C LYS A 103 -3.23 -2.59 27.41
N VAL A 104 -2.51 -1.70 28.09
CA VAL A 104 -3.07 -0.40 28.50
C VAL A 104 -2.98 0.58 27.32
N PRO A 105 -4.12 1.07 26.80
CA PRO A 105 -4.10 2.08 25.76
C PRO A 105 -3.71 3.45 26.34
N VAL A 106 -2.97 4.25 25.56
CA VAL A 106 -2.57 5.61 25.91
C VAL A 106 -3.76 6.49 26.32
N ALA A 107 -4.94 6.26 25.73
CA ALA A 107 -6.17 6.98 26.09
C ALA A 107 -6.51 6.89 27.59
N LYS A 108 -6.15 5.79 28.28
CA LYS A 108 -6.35 5.66 29.73
C LYS A 108 -5.42 6.56 30.54
N VAL A 109 -4.24 6.87 30.01
CA VAL A 109 -3.33 7.86 30.60
C VAL A 109 -3.87 9.25 30.41
N TRP A 110 -4.42 9.56 29.23
CA TRP A 110 -5.05 10.86 28.96
C TRP A 110 -6.20 11.18 29.91
N GLU A 111 -7.03 10.18 30.22
CA GLU A 111 -8.11 10.31 31.20
C GLU A 111 -7.59 10.77 32.57
N GLN A 112 -6.40 10.33 32.99
CA GLN A 112 -5.82 10.71 34.30
C GLN A 112 -5.34 12.15 34.35
N VAL A 113 -4.88 12.68 33.21
CA VAL A 113 -4.34 14.05 33.12
C VAL A 113 -5.31 15.04 32.50
N GLY A 114 -6.53 14.61 32.19
CA GLY A 114 -7.55 15.43 31.53
C GLY A 114 -7.15 15.87 30.12
N TYR A 115 -6.30 15.12 29.44
CA TYR A 115 -5.79 15.49 28.12
C TYR A 115 -6.84 15.23 27.02
N GLN A 116 -7.05 16.23 26.16
CA GLN A 116 -7.86 16.11 24.95
C GLN A 116 -7.01 16.39 23.70
N PRO A 117 -7.07 15.54 22.65
CA PRO A 117 -6.34 15.78 21.40
C PRO A 117 -6.80 17.08 20.72
N GLY A 118 -5.90 18.07 20.68
CA GLY A 118 -6.07 19.31 19.91
C GLY A 118 -5.56 19.17 18.47
N ASP A 119 -5.43 20.29 17.77
CA ASP A 119 -4.87 20.31 16.41
C ASP A 119 -3.33 20.19 16.40
N GLU A 120 -2.68 20.62 17.47
CA GLU A 120 -1.23 20.60 17.64
C GLU A 120 -0.77 19.43 18.52
N LEU A 121 0.35 18.82 18.15
CA LEU A 121 0.97 17.78 18.96
C LEU A 121 1.65 18.41 20.19
N PRO A 122 1.48 17.84 21.38
CA PRO A 122 2.16 18.31 22.56
C PRO A 122 3.67 18.02 22.48
N ASP A 123 4.46 18.87 23.13
CA ASP A 123 5.90 18.73 23.20
C ASP A 123 6.31 17.48 24.00
N PRO A 124 7.35 16.71 23.61
CA PRO A 124 7.73 15.49 24.30
C PRO A 124 8.01 15.67 25.80
N ASP A 125 8.61 16.80 26.21
CA ASP A 125 8.88 17.04 27.63
C ASP A 125 7.59 17.30 28.42
N GLN A 126 6.60 17.94 27.81
CA GLN A 126 5.27 18.11 28.39
C GLN A 126 4.55 16.76 28.55
N ILE A 127 4.65 15.87 27.55
CA ILE A 127 4.11 14.51 27.63
C ILE A 127 4.74 13.73 28.78
N ARG A 128 6.07 13.84 28.97
CA ARG A 128 6.76 13.17 30.09
C ARG A 128 6.29 13.68 31.44
N GLN A 129 6.11 14.99 31.59
CA GLN A 129 5.57 15.57 32.83
C GLN A 129 4.17 15.03 33.14
N TRP A 130 3.28 14.99 32.14
CA TRP A 130 1.96 14.40 32.30
C TRP A 130 2.00 12.90 32.58
N ALA A 131 2.89 12.15 31.92
CA ALA A 131 3.05 10.73 32.16
C ALA A 131 3.51 10.44 33.60
N THR A 132 4.43 11.25 34.15
CA THR A 132 4.84 11.16 35.55
C THR A 132 3.66 11.44 36.50
N ALA A 133 2.93 12.53 36.27
CA ALA A 133 1.75 12.85 37.08
C ALA A 133 0.67 11.74 37.02
N ALA A 134 0.46 11.15 35.84
CA ALA A 134 -0.45 10.01 35.66
C ALA A 134 0.07 8.76 36.38
N ARG A 135 1.38 8.54 36.42
CA ARG A 135 2.01 7.40 37.12
C ARG A 135 1.88 7.53 38.63
N ASP A 136 2.00 8.73 39.16
CA ASP A 136 1.81 9.00 40.59
C ASP A 136 0.35 8.81 41.00
N ALA A 137 -0.60 9.25 40.15
CA ALA A 137 -2.03 9.12 40.41
C ALA A 137 -2.56 7.68 40.19
N ALA A 138 -2.10 7.01 39.14
CA ALA A 138 -2.59 5.71 38.69
C ALA A 138 -1.43 4.77 38.30
N PRO A 139 -0.65 4.28 39.29
CA PRO A 139 0.58 3.53 39.03
C PRO A 139 0.35 2.21 38.29
N TYR A 140 -0.85 1.64 38.38
CA TYR A 140 -1.25 0.40 37.69
C TYR A 140 -1.34 0.52 36.16
N LEU A 141 -1.35 1.75 35.62
CA LEU A 141 -1.32 1.99 34.17
C LEU A 141 0.08 1.81 33.56
N PHE A 142 1.11 1.78 34.41
CA PHE A 142 2.51 1.69 34.01
C PHE A 142 3.11 0.37 34.46
N ARG A 143 4.15 -0.08 33.76
CA ARG A 143 4.93 -1.24 34.22
C ARG A 143 5.58 -0.91 35.57
N PRO A 144 5.63 -1.88 36.50
CA PRO A 144 6.42 -1.74 37.70
C PRO A 144 7.87 -1.45 37.29
N ARG A 145 8.44 -0.34 37.77
CA ARG A 145 9.85 -0.05 37.55
C ARG A 145 10.64 -1.16 38.25
N GLY A 146 11.44 -1.92 37.51
CA GLY A 146 12.26 -2.98 38.11
C GLY A 146 13.12 -2.38 39.22
N ALA A 147 13.20 -3.06 40.36
CA ALA A 147 14.10 -2.69 41.45
C ALA A 147 15.55 -2.78 40.94
N GLY A 148 16.09 -1.68 40.46
CA GLY A 148 17.44 -1.62 39.87
C GLY A 148 17.65 -0.54 38.80
N GLU A 149 16.60 0.11 38.30
CA GLU A 149 16.77 1.15 37.27
C GLU A 149 16.63 2.56 37.89
N PRO A 150 17.72 3.33 38.01
CA PRO A 150 17.69 4.61 38.72
C PRO A 150 16.73 5.59 38.04
N PRO A 151 16.11 6.52 38.79
CA PRO A 151 15.34 7.61 38.21
C PRO A 151 16.24 8.39 37.26
N ALA A 152 15.81 8.56 36.01
CA ALA A 152 16.38 9.54 35.10
C ALA A 152 16.02 10.93 35.63
N GLY A 153 16.75 11.37 36.66
CA GLY A 153 16.84 12.76 37.05
C GLY A 153 17.91 13.47 36.23
N PRO A 154 17.77 14.77 35.99
CA PRO A 154 18.79 15.56 35.32
C PRO A 154 19.96 15.78 36.29
N ASP A 155 21.18 15.75 35.75
CA ASP A 155 22.46 16.02 36.43
C ASP A 155 23.02 14.95 37.39
N ALA A 156 23.85 14.07 36.83
CA ALA A 156 25.03 13.56 37.51
C ALA A 156 26.16 13.35 36.49
N GLY A 157 27.14 14.26 36.50
CA GLY A 157 28.32 14.20 35.64
C GLY A 157 29.38 13.19 36.10
N LEU A 158 30.25 12.88 35.12
CA LEU A 158 31.67 12.50 35.23
C LEU A 158 32.04 11.26 36.07
N GLY A 159 32.50 10.18 35.39
CA GLY A 159 33.54 9.29 35.96
C GLY A 159 33.54 7.78 35.64
N GLY A 160 33.72 7.38 34.37
CA GLY A 160 34.40 6.13 33.93
C GLY A 160 33.69 4.76 34.08
N PRO A 161 34.28 3.65 33.58
CA PRO A 161 35.16 3.44 32.43
C PRO A 161 34.46 2.73 31.25
N GLN A 162 34.88 3.04 30.03
CA GLN A 162 34.34 2.52 28.76
C GLN A 162 34.91 1.12 28.42
N PRO A 163 34.09 0.10 28.10
CA PRO A 163 34.56 -1.14 27.45
C PRO A 163 34.68 -0.97 25.92
N PRO A 164 35.48 -1.82 25.24
CA PRO A 164 36.22 -1.47 24.03
C PRO A 164 35.39 -1.44 22.74
N ASP A 165 35.86 -0.62 21.79
CA ASP A 165 35.35 -0.47 20.43
C ASP A 165 35.18 -1.81 19.71
N ALA A 166 33.93 -2.14 19.36
CA ALA A 166 33.63 -3.15 18.34
C ALA A 166 33.65 -2.47 16.96
N PRO A 167 34.29 -3.08 15.94
CA PRO A 167 34.45 -2.47 14.62
C PRO A 167 33.11 -2.24 13.91
N PRO A 168 33.01 -1.23 13.02
CA PRO A 168 31.77 -0.92 12.32
C PRO A 168 31.35 -2.11 11.45
N THR A 169 30.15 -2.62 11.70
CA THR A 169 29.52 -3.63 10.84
C THR A 169 29.18 -2.95 9.50
N PRO A 170 29.59 -3.50 8.33
CA PRO A 170 29.29 -2.90 7.04
C PRO A 170 27.77 -2.91 6.78
N PRO A 171 27.25 -1.98 5.96
CA PRO A 171 25.82 -1.89 5.67
C PRO A 171 25.33 -3.19 5.02
N THR A 172 24.28 -3.78 5.61
CA THR A 172 23.63 -5.00 5.15
C THR A 172 23.17 -4.81 3.70
N GLN A 173 23.72 -5.62 2.79
CA GLN A 173 23.25 -5.69 1.41
C GLN A 173 21.87 -6.35 1.37
N TYR A 174 20.92 -5.70 0.71
CA TYR A 174 19.57 -6.21 0.52
C TYR A 174 19.57 -7.39 -0.46
N GLN A 175 19.15 -8.56 0.00
CA GLN A 175 18.91 -9.72 -0.85
C GLN A 175 17.43 -9.77 -1.23
N VAL A 176 17.11 -9.43 -2.49
CA VAL A 176 15.82 -9.75 -3.11
C VAL A 176 15.96 -11.12 -3.74
N GLY A 177 15.27 -12.12 -3.20
CA GLY A 177 15.24 -13.46 -3.76
C GLY A 177 13.84 -14.05 -3.69
N VAL A 178 13.37 -14.56 -4.83
CA VAL A 178 12.24 -15.51 -4.88
C VAL A 178 12.67 -16.73 -4.06
N PHE A 179 11.87 -17.08 -3.06
CA PHE A 179 12.19 -18.19 -2.16
C PHE A 179 11.84 -19.51 -2.85
N ASP A 180 12.76 -20.06 -3.66
CA ASP A 180 12.71 -21.47 -4.07
C ASP A 180 13.26 -22.32 -2.92
N GLY A 181 12.36 -22.89 -2.12
CA GLY A 181 12.69 -23.77 -1.00
C GLY A 181 13.24 -25.10 -1.48
N GLY A 182 14.57 -25.28 -1.42
CA GLY A 182 15.21 -26.59 -1.48
C GLY A 182 15.61 -27.07 -0.08
N GLY A 183 14.89 -28.04 0.51
CA GLY A 183 15.36 -28.64 1.77
C GLY A 183 14.39 -29.48 2.60
N ARG A 184 13.99 -30.64 2.07
CA ARG A 184 13.57 -31.88 2.77
C ARG A 184 12.41 -31.82 3.78
N GLY A 185 11.27 -32.35 3.33
CA GLY A 185 10.51 -33.31 4.15
C GLY A 185 9.27 -32.81 4.88
N ARG A 186 8.40 -32.04 4.23
CA ARG A 186 6.98 -31.98 4.61
C ARG A 186 6.15 -31.49 3.43
N ARG A 187 5.12 -32.24 3.05
CA ARG A 187 4.07 -31.74 2.16
C ARG A 187 3.27 -30.71 2.95
N ASP A 188 3.65 -29.44 2.85
CA ASP A 188 2.80 -28.35 3.28
C ASP A 188 2.47 -27.50 2.05
N VAL A 189 1.16 -27.37 1.83
CA VAL A 189 0.50 -26.79 0.67
C VAL A 189 0.97 -25.35 0.52
N GLY A 190 1.79 -25.08 -0.50
CA GLY A 190 2.34 -23.77 -0.82
C GLY A 190 1.23 -22.75 -1.02
N THR A 191 0.97 -21.95 0.00
CA THR A 191 0.36 -20.64 -0.17
C THR A 191 1.52 -19.67 -0.27
N ASP A 192 1.79 -19.17 -1.48
CA ASP A 192 2.76 -18.09 -1.71
C ASP A 192 2.35 -16.89 -0.87
N ARG A 193 2.97 -16.77 0.30
CA ARG A 193 2.76 -15.65 1.22
C ARG A 193 3.73 -14.55 0.86
N LEU A 194 3.20 -13.42 0.44
CA LEU A 194 3.98 -12.22 0.19
C LEU A 194 4.24 -11.54 1.54
N VAL A 195 5.50 -11.50 1.96
CA VAL A 195 5.90 -10.87 3.23
C VAL A 195 6.50 -9.50 2.93
N VAL A 196 6.00 -8.45 3.58
CA VAL A 196 6.44 -7.06 3.38
C VAL A 196 6.70 -6.42 4.73
N THR A 197 7.76 -5.63 4.88
CA THR A 197 8.01 -4.91 6.14
C THR A 197 7.19 -3.62 6.21
N ARG A 198 6.91 -3.13 7.43
CA ARG A 198 6.20 -1.86 7.61
C ARG A 198 6.95 -0.67 7.01
N SER A 199 8.28 -0.69 7.04
CA SER A 199 9.14 0.30 6.40
C SER A 199 8.98 0.34 4.87
N GLN A 200 8.80 -0.82 4.22
CA GLN A 200 8.56 -0.91 2.77
C GLN A 200 7.17 -0.39 2.37
N MET A 201 6.16 -0.62 3.21
CA MET A 201 4.82 -0.05 3.00
C MET A 201 4.79 1.48 3.12
N GLN A 202 5.75 2.07 3.82
CA GLN A 202 5.89 3.52 3.99
C GLN A 202 6.76 4.18 2.91
N ASP A 203 7.47 3.41 2.09
CA ASP A 203 8.28 3.92 0.98
C ASP A 203 7.41 4.13 -0.29
N PRO A 204 7.23 5.38 -0.77
CA PRO A 204 6.48 5.67 -1.98
C PRO A 204 7.06 4.99 -3.23
N GLY A 205 8.39 4.85 -3.30
CA GLY A 205 9.07 4.24 -4.44
C GLY A 205 8.83 2.73 -4.52
N PHE A 206 8.79 2.06 -3.38
CA PHE A 206 8.43 0.65 -3.27
C PHE A 206 6.94 0.43 -3.61
N MET A 207 6.05 1.22 -3.00
CA MET A 207 4.61 1.07 -3.18
C MET A 207 4.18 1.23 -4.65
N LEU A 208 4.75 2.20 -5.37
CA LEU A 208 4.46 2.42 -6.80
C LEU A 208 4.88 1.24 -7.69
N ARG A 209 6.02 0.61 -7.38
CA ARG A 209 6.55 -0.52 -8.16
C ARG A 209 5.82 -1.83 -7.87
N HIS A 210 5.28 -1.97 -6.65
CA HIS A 210 4.69 -3.23 -6.18
C HIS A 210 3.17 -3.18 -5.98
N THR A 211 2.51 -2.09 -6.37
CA THR A 211 1.05 -1.88 -6.18
C THR A 211 0.22 -3.06 -6.66
N ARG A 212 0.49 -3.58 -7.86
CA ARG A 212 -0.29 -4.67 -8.47
C ARG A 212 -0.08 -6.01 -7.77
N ALA A 213 1.14 -6.29 -7.31
CA ALA A 213 1.48 -7.52 -6.60
C ALA A 213 0.93 -7.50 -5.16
N LEU A 214 1.00 -6.35 -4.48
CA LEU A 214 0.42 -6.14 -3.16
C LEU A 214 -1.12 -6.27 -3.18
N ALA A 215 -1.78 -5.68 -4.18
CA ALA A 215 -3.22 -5.79 -4.35
C ALA A 215 -3.66 -7.24 -4.62
N ALA A 216 -2.91 -7.98 -5.45
CA ALA A 216 -3.19 -9.39 -5.72
C ALA A 216 -2.98 -10.28 -4.48
N ALA A 217 -1.90 -10.08 -3.72
CA ALA A 217 -1.62 -10.83 -2.50
C ALA A 217 -2.59 -10.48 -1.35
N SER A 218 -3.02 -9.22 -1.25
CA SER A 218 -4.05 -8.79 -0.31
C SER A 218 -5.42 -9.39 -0.65
N ALA A 219 -5.82 -9.37 -1.92
CA ALA A 219 -7.07 -9.99 -2.37
C ALA A 219 -7.08 -11.52 -2.20
N ALA A 220 -5.91 -12.16 -2.35
CA ALA A 220 -5.74 -13.59 -2.11
C ALA A 220 -5.62 -13.96 -0.62
N GLY A 221 -5.57 -12.99 0.28
CA GLY A 221 -5.37 -13.23 1.72
C GLY A 221 -3.98 -13.78 2.08
N THR A 222 -2.99 -13.60 1.21
CA THR A 222 -1.63 -14.14 1.37
C THR A 222 -0.58 -13.08 1.73
N LEU A 223 -0.99 -11.83 1.95
CA LEU A 223 -0.10 -10.75 2.40
C LEU A 223 0.15 -10.82 3.91
N THR A 224 1.42 -10.81 4.32
CA THR A 224 1.81 -10.65 5.74
C THR A 224 2.72 -9.43 5.90
N ILE A 225 2.41 -8.59 6.88
CA ILE A 225 3.20 -7.40 7.20
C ILE A 225 4.05 -7.69 8.44
N ARG A 226 5.36 -7.45 8.37
CA ARG A 226 6.29 -7.58 9.51
C ARG A 226 6.68 -6.20 10.05
N ASP A 227 6.71 -6.10 11.38
CA ASP A 227 7.27 -4.97 12.11
C ASP A 227 8.75 -5.26 12.38
N GLU A 228 9.60 -4.92 11.41
CA GLU A 228 11.05 -4.77 11.58
C GLU A 228 11.42 -3.30 11.34
#